data_AF-A0A349H945-F1
#
_entry.id   AF-A0A349H945-F1
#
_cell.length_a   1.000
_cell.length_b   1.000
_cell.length_c   1.000
_cell.angle_alpha   90.00
_cell.angle_beta   90.00
_cell.angle_gamma   90.00
#
_symmetry.space_group_name_H-M   'P 1'
#
loop_
_entity.id
_entity.type
_entity.pdbx_description
1 polymer ?
#
loop_
_entity_poly.entity_id
_entity_poly.type
_entity_poly.pdbx_seq_one_letter_code
_entity_poly.pdbx_strand_id
1 'polypeptide(L)'
;NATIYALDLGSLVAGTKYRGDFEKRLKSVLAQLRKERNAVLFIDEIHTIIGAGAASGGVMDASNLIKPMLASGDLKCIGSTTYQEYRGIFEKDRALARRFQKIDVSEPSVEETYQILRGLKTRFEEHHDVKYADKALRAAVELSARYINDRHLPDKAIDVIDEAGASQRLLPVAKRKKVINVTDVETIIAKIARIPPKTVSSSDKDVLRNLERDLKLVVFGQDEAIAMLANAIKMARAGLGNEQKPIGSFLFAGPTGVGKTEVTRQLARIMGIELIRFDMS
;
A
#
# COMPACT_ATOMS: atom_id res chain seq x y z
N ASN A 1 5.07 -8.57 36.89
CA ASN A 1 5.37 -8.17 35.50
C ASN A 1 5.40 -9.40 34.60
N ALA A 2 4.77 -9.31 33.44
CA ALA A 2 4.85 -10.32 32.38
C ALA A 2 5.92 -9.91 31.36
N THR A 3 6.53 -10.87 30.68
CA THR A 3 7.54 -10.63 29.64
C THR A 3 6.99 -11.08 28.29
N ILE A 4 7.03 -10.20 27.29
CA ILE A 4 6.60 -10.51 25.92
C ILE A 4 7.82 -10.89 25.10
N TYR A 5 7.78 -12.08 24.51
CA TYR A 5 8.83 -12.61 23.62
C TYR A 5 8.31 -12.61 22.19
N ALA A 6 8.93 -11.83 21.30
CA ALA A 6 8.63 -11.87 19.87
C ALA A 6 9.32 -13.09 19.22
N LEU A 7 8.54 -13.88 18.48
CA LEU A 7 9.04 -15.02 17.73
C LEU A 7 9.51 -14.59 16.35
N ASP A 8 10.81 -14.71 16.09
CA ASP A 8 11.36 -14.53 14.74
C ASP A 8 11.24 -15.84 13.95
N LEU A 9 10.24 -15.89 13.06
CA LEU A 9 10.03 -17.03 12.16
C LEU A 9 11.17 -17.19 11.15
N GLY A 10 11.79 -16.09 10.70
CA GLY A 10 12.91 -16.12 9.76
C GLY A 10 14.11 -16.85 10.36
N SER A 11 14.48 -16.51 11.60
CA SER A 11 15.54 -17.22 12.33
C SER A 11 15.22 -18.70 12.60
N LEU A 12 13.94 -19.04 12.82
CA LEU A 12 13.54 -20.44 13.02
C LEU A 12 13.70 -21.28 11.74
N VAL A 13 13.39 -20.71 10.58
CA VAL A 13 13.50 -21.38 9.27
C VAL A 13 14.94 -21.38 8.75
N ALA A 14 15.73 -20.35 9.06
CA ALA A 14 17.10 -20.22 8.59
C ALA A 14 17.95 -21.44 8.95
N GLY A 15 18.51 -22.10 7.93
CA GLY A 15 19.32 -23.30 8.11
C GLY A 15 18.55 -24.57 8.48
N THR A 16 17.22 -24.57 8.38
CA THR A 16 16.42 -25.81 8.39
C THR A 16 16.35 -26.38 6.98
N LYS A 17 16.76 -27.64 6.81
CA LYS A 17 16.69 -28.33 5.51
C LYS A 17 15.44 -29.20 5.40
N TYR A 18 14.92 -29.62 6.55
CA TYR A 18 13.77 -30.50 6.65
C TYR A 18 12.73 -29.95 7.63
N ARG A 19 11.44 -30.23 7.38
CA ARG A 19 10.31 -29.84 8.24
C ARG A 19 10.52 -30.20 9.72
N GLY A 20 11.11 -31.37 10.00
CA GLY A 20 11.36 -31.82 11.37
C GLY A 20 12.34 -30.94 12.15
N ASP A 21 13.27 -30.25 11.47
CA ASP A 21 14.23 -29.34 12.12
C ASP A 21 13.51 -28.11 12.67
N PHE A 22 12.57 -27.56 11.89
CA PHE A 22 11.73 -26.44 12.31
C PHE A 22 10.87 -26.82 13.52
N GLU A 23 10.15 -27.95 13.44
CA GLU A 23 9.31 -28.44 14.54
C GLU A 23 10.13 -28.67 15.82
N LYS A 24 11.35 -29.21 15.71
CA LYS A 24 12.26 -29.42 16.85
C LYS A 24 12.71 -28.09 17.48
N ARG A 25 13.05 -27.10 16.67
CA ARG A 25 13.42 -25.75 17.15
C ARG A 25 12.26 -25.07 17.85
N LEU A 26 11.08 -25.09 17.24
CA LEU A 26 9.89 -24.50 17.84
C LEU A 26 9.53 -25.20 19.16
N LYS A 27 9.61 -26.53 19.22
CA LYS A 27 9.40 -27.30 20.46
C LYS A 27 10.40 -26.91 21.55
N SER A 28 11.65 -26.63 21.19
CA SER A 28 12.68 -26.14 22.12
C SER A 28 12.31 -24.77 22.71
N VAL A 29 11.88 -23.84 21.85
CA VAL A 29 11.43 -22.50 22.25
C VAL A 29 10.22 -22.60 23.20
N LEU A 30 9.22 -23.40 22.82
CA LEU A 30 8.02 -23.61 23.64
C LEU A 30 8.34 -24.26 25.00
N ALA A 31 9.28 -25.21 25.03
CA ALA A 31 9.74 -25.84 26.28
C ALA A 31 10.47 -24.87 27.20
N GLN A 32 11.22 -23.91 26.64
CA GLN A 32 11.87 -22.86 27.41
C GLN A 32 10.83 -21.87 27.97
N LEU A 33 9.90 -21.41 27.14
CA LEU A 33 8.82 -20.50 27.55
C LEU A 33 7.98 -21.09 28.69
N ARG A 34 7.75 -22.40 28.69
CA ARG A 34 7.01 -23.08 29.77
C ARG A 34 7.71 -22.99 31.13
N LYS A 35 9.04 -22.89 31.17
CA LYS A 35 9.81 -22.75 32.42
C LYS A 35 9.76 -21.33 32.98
N GLU A 36 9.39 -20.36 32.16
CA GLU A 36 9.36 -18.96 32.55
C GLU A 36 7.97 -18.56 33.07
N ARG A 37 7.95 -17.96 34.26
CA ARG A 37 6.70 -17.47 34.85
C ARG A 37 6.23 -16.22 34.10
N ASN A 38 4.95 -16.18 33.74
CA ASN A 38 4.31 -15.04 33.06
C ASN A 38 4.94 -14.66 31.70
N ALA A 39 5.51 -15.62 30.99
CA ALA A 39 5.91 -15.43 29.60
C ALA A 39 4.69 -15.32 28.67
N VAL A 40 4.75 -14.39 27.73
CA VAL A 40 3.76 -14.22 26.64
C VAL A 40 4.50 -14.29 25.31
N LEU A 41 4.09 -15.19 24.44
CA LEU A 41 4.68 -15.34 23.10
C LEU A 41 3.96 -14.45 22.10
N PHE A 42 4.63 -13.46 21.53
CA PHE A 42 4.14 -12.70 20.39
C PHE A 42 4.58 -13.38 19.08
N ILE A 43 3.63 -13.69 18.22
CA ILE A 43 3.86 -14.26 16.89
C ILE A 43 3.27 -13.29 15.87
N ASP A 44 4.16 -12.60 15.16
CA ASP A 44 3.74 -11.77 14.03
C ASP A 44 3.32 -12.69 12.87
N GLU A 45 2.29 -12.30 12.12
CA GLU A 45 1.74 -13.07 11.01
C GLU A 45 1.45 -14.54 11.37
N ILE A 46 0.72 -14.75 12.48
CA ILE A 46 0.49 -16.10 13.05
C ILE A 46 -0.16 -17.10 12.07
N HIS A 47 -0.84 -16.61 11.04
CA HIS A 47 -1.42 -17.45 9.98
C HIS A 47 -0.35 -18.24 9.20
N THR A 48 0.90 -17.75 9.14
CA THR A 48 2.02 -18.42 8.44
C THR A 48 2.33 -19.80 9.03
N ILE A 49 2.16 -19.97 10.35
CA ILE A 49 2.43 -21.24 11.05
C ILE A 49 1.19 -22.14 11.22
N ILE A 50 0.00 -21.63 10.87
CA ILE A 50 -1.29 -22.33 11.01
C ILE A 50 -1.85 -22.77 9.64
N GLY A 51 -1.47 -22.10 8.54
CA GLY A 51 -2.18 -22.17 7.25
C GLY A 51 -1.50 -22.87 6.09
N ALA A 52 -0.33 -23.46 6.28
CA ALA A 52 0.48 -24.08 5.21
C ALA A 52 -0.17 -25.29 4.49
N GLY A 53 -1.37 -25.72 4.88
CA GLY A 53 -1.94 -27.03 4.54
C GLY A 53 -3.06 -27.09 3.48
N ALA A 54 -3.39 -26.01 2.74
CA ALA A 54 -4.60 -26.02 1.91
C ALA A 54 -4.43 -25.99 0.37
N ALA A 55 -3.27 -25.64 -0.22
CA ALA A 55 -3.12 -25.69 -1.69
C ALA A 55 -1.70 -25.73 -2.25
N SER A 56 -0.65 -25.56 -1.44
CA SER A 56 0.69 -25.34 -1.98
C SER A 56 1.80 -25.74 -0.99
N GLY A 57 1.83 -27.01 -0.59
CA GLY A 57 3.04 -27.65 -0.05
C GLY A 57 3.84 -26.89 1.02
N GLY A 58 3.18 -26.15 1.91
CA GLY A 58 3.88 -25.31 2.88
C GLY A 58 4.57 -26.15 3.96
N VAL A 59 5.84 -25.88 4.19
CA VAL A 59 6.79 -26.65 5.00
C VAL A 59 6.53 -26.53 6.53
N MET A 60 5.53 -25.75 6.97
CA MET A 60 5.50 -25.14 8.30
C MET A 60 4.15 -25.20 9.04
N ASP A 61 3.42 -26.31 8.98
CA ASP A 61 2.26 -26.48 9.88
C ASP A 61 2.70 -26.87 11.29
N ALA A 62 2.75 -25.87 12.19
CA ALA A 62 3.04 -26.02 13.61
C ALA A 62 1.79 -25.97 14.49
N SER A 63 0.60 -25.92 13.91
CA SER A 63 -0.66 -25.80 14.66
C SER A 63 -0.82 -26.92 15.69
N ASN A 64 -0.37 -28.13 15.36
CA ASN A 64 -0.43 -29.30 16.24
C ASN A 64 0.47 -29.21 17.48
N LEU A 65 1.55 -28.43 17.45
CA LEU A 65 2.42 -28.21 18.60
C LEU A 65 1.83 -27.20 19.58
N ILE A 66 1.12 -26.20 19.06
CA ILE A 66 0.61 -25.06 19.82
C ILE A 66 -0.76 -25.38 20.43
N LYS A 67 -1.63 -26.12 19.72
CA LYS A 67 -2.99 -26.48 20.16
C LYS A 67 -3.05 -27.06 21.58
N PRO A 68 -2.22 -28.06 21.97
CA PRO A 68 -2.28 -28.62 23.33
C PRO A 68 -1.89 -27.61 24.40
N MET A 69 -0.90 -26.75 24.13
CA MET A 69 -0.39 -25.78 25.10
C MET A 69 -1.35 -24.61 25.32
N LEU A 70 -2.09 -24.22 24.27
CA LEU A 70 -3.19 -23.26 24.39
C LEU A 70 -4.40 -23.87 25.11
N ALA A 71 -4.64 -25.17 24.93
CA ALA A 71 -5.73 -25.88 25.59
C ALA A 71 -5.48 -26.06 27.09
N SER A 72 -4.23 -26.34 27.50
CA SER A 72 -3.85 -26.45 28.91
C SER A 72 -3.69 -25.10 29.61
N GLY A 73 -3.57 -24.00 28.85
CA GLY A 73 -3.27 -22.67 29.38
C GLY A 73 -1.80 -22.47 29.76
N ASP A 74 -0.92 -23.43 29.44
CA ASP A 74 0.53 -23.35 29.68
C ASP A 74 1.20 -22.30 28.78
N LEU A 75 0.58 -21.94 27.65
CA LEU A 75 1.06 -20.93 26.73
C LEU A 75 0.09 -19.75 26.67
N LYS A 76 0.60 -18.55 26.95
CA LYS A 76 -0.06 -17.28 26.62
C LYS A 76 0.56 -16.74 25.34
N CYS A 77 -0.25 -16.41 24.35
CA CYS A 77 0.26 -15.85 23.10
C CYS A 77 -0.57 -14.67 22.59
N ILE A 78 0.09 -13.78 21.88
CA ILE A 78 -0.49 -12.70 21.10
C ILE A 78 -0.14 -13.01 19.64
N GLY A 79 -1.14 -13.12 18.78
CA GLY A 79 -0.94 -13.31 17.34
C GLY A 79 -1.45 -12.10 16.59
N SER A 80 -0.71 -11.64 15.57
CA SER A 80 -1.21 -10.67 14.59
C SER A 80 -1.57 -11.41 13.29
N THR A 81 -2.59 -10.92 12.58
CA THR A 81 -2.98 -11.43 11.26
C THR A 81 -3.88 -10.41 10.56
N THR A 82 -3.98 -10.48 9.24
CA THR A 82 -4.96 -9.67 8.50
C THR A 82 -6.37 -10.26 8.59
N TYR A 83 -7.38 -9.45 8.27
CA TYR A 83 -8.79 -9.88 8.18
C TYR A 83 -9.00 -11.03 7.19
N GLN A 84 -8.31 -10.98 6.04
CA GLN A 84 -8.47 -11.96 4.97
C GLN A 84 -7.91 -13.32 5.41
N GLU A 85 -6.71 -13.34 6.00
CA GLU A 85 -6.08 -14.58 6.49
C GLU A 85 -6.82 -15.16 7.70
N TYR A 86 -7.32 -14.31 8.59
CA TYR A 86 -8.13 -14.77 9.72
C TYR A 86 -9.35 -15.55 9.21
N ARG A 87 -10.14 -14.99 8.28
CA ARG A 87 -11.32 -15.68 7.72
C ARG A 87 -10.93 -16.89 6.85
N GLY A 88 -9.87 -16.74 6.07
CA GLY A 88 -9.45 -17.71 5.06
C GLY A 88 -8.84 -18.98 5.66
N ILE A 89 -8.14 -18.85 6.79
CA ILE A 89 -7.30 -19.89 7.38
C ILE A 89 -7.67 -20.11 8.85
N PHE A 90 -7.56 -19.07 9.67
CA PHE A 90 -7.61 -19.19 11.13
C PHE A 90 -8.99 -19.59 11.65
N GLU A 91 -10.05 -18.96 11.13
CA GLU A 91 -11.45 -19.20 11.51
C GLU A 91 -11.93 -20.59 11.08
N LYS A 92 -11.33 -21.16 10.03
CA LYS A 92 -11.62 -22.53 9.58
C LYS A 92 -11.09 -23.57 10.59
N ASP A 93 -10.00 -23.27 11.30
CA ASP A 93 -9.52 -24.10 12.40
C ASP A 93 -10.28 -23.79 13.70
N ARG A 94 -11.38 -24.52 13.91
CA ARG A 94 -12.23 -24.36 15.11
C ARG A 94 -11.49 -24.57 16.42
N ALA A 95 -10.41 -25.35 16.46
CA ALA A 95 -9.68 -25.60 17.70
C ALA A 95 -8.87 -24.38 18.13
N LEU A 96 -8.24 -23.70 17.17
CA LEU A 96 -7.47 -22.47 17.43
C LEU A 96 -8.39 -21.27 17.59
N ALA A 97 -9.38 -21.08 16.72
CA ALA A 97 -10.30 -19.94 16.78
C ALA A 97 -11.01 -19.81 18.14
N ARG A 98 -11.30 -20.92 18.83
CA ARG A 98 -11.93 -20.91 20.17
C ARG A 98 -10.96 -20.58 21.32
N ARG A 99 -9.64 -20.61 21.07
CA ARG A 99 -8.60 -20.37 22.09
C ARG A 99 -8.03 -18.96 22.03
N PHE A 100 -8.28 -18.25 20.93
CA PHE A 100 -7.92 -16.85 20.77
C PHE A 100 -9.14 -15.97 20.96
N GLN A 101 -8.98 -14.91 21.74
CA GLN A 101 -9.92 -13.81 21.72
C GLN A 101 -9.58 -12.91 20.54
N LYS A 102 -10.50 -12.79 19.58
CA LYS A 102 -10.36 -11.84 18.48
C LYS A 102 -10.47 -10.41 19.05
N ILE A 103 -9.48 -9.58 18.75
CA ILE A 103 -9.48 -8.15 19.00
C ILE A 103 -9.36 -7.46 17.65
N ASP A 104 -10.38 -6.71 17.27
CA ASP A 104 -10.37 -5.93 16.03
C ASP A 104 -9.55 -4.66 16.23
N VAL A 105 -8.45 -4.53 15.46
CA VAL A 105 -7.63 -3.32 15.41
C VAL A 105 -8.00 -2.59 14.13
N SER A 106 -8.83 -1.56 14.25
CA SER A 106 -9.27 -0.74 13.13
C SER A 106 -8.20 0.25 12.69
N GLU A 107 -8.25 0.64 11.41
CA GLU A 107 -7.49 1.77 10.91
C GLU A 107 -7.84 3.04 11.72
N PRO A 108 -6.86 3.80 12.22
CA PRO A 108 -7.10 5.04 12.94
C PRO A 108 -7.67 6.13 12.02
N SER A 109 -8.41 7.05 12.61
CA SER A 109 -8.88 8.24 11.92
C SER A 109 -7.73 9.18 11.54
N VAL A 110 -8.03 10.16 10.69
CA VAL A 110 -7.08 11.21 10.29
C VAL A 110 -6.56 11.99 11.51
N GLU A 111 -7.44 12.34 12.46
CA GLU A 111 -7.03 13.08 13.66
C GLU A 111 -6.17 12.23 14.61
N GLU A 112 -6.53 10.96 14.81
CA GLU A 112 -5.73 10.04 15.63
C GLU A 112 -4.35 9.81 15.00
N THR A 113 -4.28 9.62 13.69
CA THR A 113 -3.02 9.45 12.96
C THR A 113 -2.16 10.70 13.03
N TYR A 114 -2.75 11.89 12.97
CA TYR A 114 -2.02 13.13 13.18
C TYR A 114 -1.39 13.20 14.58
N GLN A 115 -2.09 12.75 15.64
CA GLN A 115 -1.50 12.65 16.98
C GLN A 115 -0.38 11.61 17.05
N ILE A 116 -0.53 10.46 16.36
CA ILE A 116 0.54 9.46 16.24
C ILE A 116 1.79 10.08 15.60
N LEU A 117 1.64 10.78 14.47
CA LEU A 117 2.76 11.47 13.82
C LEU A 117 3.38 12.54 14.72
N ARG A 118 2.57 13.29 15.47
CA ARG A 118 3.07 14.29 16.42
C ARG A 118 3.90 13.65 17.53
N GLY A 119 3.52 12.47 18.01
CA GLY A 119 4.27 11.69 19.01
C GLY A 119 5.57 11.09 18.45
N LEU A 120 5.60 10.75 17.16
CA LEU A 120 6.79 10.22 16.48
C LEU A 120 7.73 11.32 15.94
N LYS A 121 7.22 12.55 15.80
CA LYS A 121 7.90 13.70 15.19
C LYS A 121 9.36 13.83 15.62
N THR A 122 9.62 13.91 16.93
CA THR A 122 10.96 14.15 17.46
C THR A 122 11.97 13.10 17.00
N ARG A 123 11.57 11.82 16.93
CA ARG A 123 12.45 10.74 16.47
C ARG A 123 12.81 10.88 15.00
N PHE A 124 11.86 11.27 14.15
CA PHE A 124 12.14 11.51 12.73
C PHE A 124 12.97 12.77 12.51
N GLU A 125 12.73 13.83 13.29
CA GLU A 125 13.51 15.06 13.24
C GLU A 125 14.99 14.80 13.57
N GLU A 126 15.25 14.08 14.65
CA GLU A 126 16.60 13.65 15.05
C GLU A 126 17.21 12.69 14.02
N HIS A 127 16.45 11.70 13.57
CA HIS A 127 16.95 10.70 12.64
C HIS A 127 17.35 11.31 11.30
N HIS A 128 16.63 12.34 10.80
CA HIS A 128 16.86 12.94 9.48
C HIS A 128 17.63 14.26 9.50
N ASP A 129 17.82 14.88 10.67
CA ASP A 129 18.37 16.24 10.83
C ASP A 129 17.53 17.31 10.12
N VAL A 130 16.21 17.24 10.30
CA VAL A 130 15.23 18.19 9.75
C VAL A 130 14.17 18.50 10.80
N LYS A 131 13.37 19.54 10.57
CA LYS A 131 12.14 19.82 11.33
C LYS A 131 10.91 19.64 10.48
N TYR A 132 9.84 19.08 11.01
CA TYR A 132 8.57 18.98 10.31
C TYR A 132 7.63 20.11 10.76
N ALA A 133 7.15 20.92 9.81
CA ALA A 133 6.11 21.89 10.10
C ALA A 133 4.82 21.14 10.49
N ASP A 134 4.08 21.68 11.46
CA ASP A 134 2.86 21.02 11.96
C ASP A 134 1.80 20.82 10.85
N LYS A 135 1.66 21.84 9.99
CA LYS A 135 0.83 21.76 8.78
C LYS A 135 1.27 20.65 7.81
N ALA A 136 2.58 20.35 7.77
CA ALA A 136 3.09 19.27 6.92
C ALA A 136 2.69 17.89 7.45
N LEU A 137 2.69 17.70 8.78
CA LEU A 137 2.21 16.45 9.40
C LEU A 137 0.72 16.23 9.09
N ARG A 138 -0.10 17.26 9.27
CA ARG A 138 -1.53 17.18 8.95
C ARG A 138 -1.76 16.89 7.46
N ALA A 139 -1.04 17.59 6.57
CA ALA A 139 -1.10 17.33 5.14
C ALA A 139 -0.68 15.90 4.79
N ALA A 140 0.35 15.34 5.45
CA ALA A 140 0.79 13.97 5.19
C ALA A 140 -0.31 12.95 5.48
N VAL A 141 -1.05 13.12 6.57
CA VAL A 141 -2.19 12.23 6.89
C VAL A 141 -3.33 12.43 5.89
N GLU A 142 -3.80 13.66 5.69
CA GLU A 142 -4.97 13.95 4.85
C GLU A 142 -4.74 13.53 3.39
N LEU A 143 -3.57 13.86 2.84
CA LEU A 143 -3.24 13.55 1.45
C LEU A 143 -2.92 12.06 1.27
N SER A 144 -2.24 11.39 2.21
CA SER A 144 -2.01 9.94 2.12
C SER A 144 -3.31 9.15 2.25
N ALA A 145 -4.24 9.59 3.11
CA ALA A 145 -5.57 9.02 3.22
C ALA A 145 -6.36 9.12 1.92
N ARG A 146 -6.23 10.25 1.20
CA ARG A 146 -6.96 10.52 -0.04
C ARG A 146 -6.35 9.85 -1.28
N TYR A 147 -5.02 9.84 -1.39
CA TYR A 147 -4.34 9.49 -2.64
C TYR A 147 -3.63 8.13 -2.62
N ILE A 148 -3.33 7.58 -1.44
CA ILE A 148 -2.70 6.26 -1.28
C ILE A 148 -3.76 5.30 -0.73
N ASN A 149 -4.50 4.67 -1.64
CA ASN A 149 -5.69 3.87 -1.34
C ASN A 149 -5.41 2.37 -1.14
N ASP A 150 -4.24 1.90 -1.53
CA ASP A 150 -3.78 0.50 -1.41
C ASP A 150 -3.14 0.20 -0.04
N ARG A 151 -2.95 1.22 0.79
CA ARG A 151 -2.37 1.13 2.13
C ARG A 151 -3.26 1.80 3.17
N HIS A 152 -3.05 1.45 4.43
CA HIS A 152 -3.85 1.91 5.56
C HIS A 152 -3.03 2.87 6.44
N LEU A 153 -3.72 3.79 7.11
CA LEU A 153 -3.16 4.56 8.22
C LEU A 153 -2.85 3.64 9.41
N PRO A 154 -1.88 3.98 10.28
CA PRO A 154 -1.01 5.17 10.22
C PRO A 154 0.23 5.00 9.32
N ASP A 155 0.50 3.76 8.90
CA ASP A 155 1.71 3.32 8.20
C ASP A 155 2.03 4.18 6.95
N LYS A 156 1.07 4.34 6.04
CA LYS A 156 1.28 5.16 4.83
C LYS A 156 1.63 6.63 5.11
N ALA A 157 1.14 7.20 6.21
CA ALA A 157 1.43 8.59 6.57
C ALA A 157 2.81 8.72 7.23
N ILE A 158 3.23 7.70 7.99
CA ILE A 158 4.57 7.60 8.55
C ILE A 158 5.60 7.52 7.42
N ASP A 159 5.37 6.66 6.44
CA ASP A 159 6.24 6.52 5.26
C ASP A 159 6.41 7.82 4.48
N VAL A 160 5.32 8.57 4.28
CA VAL A 160 5.40 9.88 3.60
C VAL A 160 6.31 10.85 4.35
N ILE A 161 6.23 10.89 5.67
CA ILE A 161 7.08 11.76 6.51
C ILE A 161 8.52 11.29 6.54
N ASP A 162 8.74 9.98 6.59
CA ASP A 162 10.06 9.36 6.56
C ASP A 162 10.75 9.63 5.22
N GLU A 163 10.07 9.37 4.10
CA GLU A 163 10.55 9.67 2.75
C GLU A 163 10.81 11.17 2.54
N ALA A 164 9.95 12.04 3.08
CA ALA A 164 10.17 13.49 2.98
C ALA A 164 11.46 13.91 3.69
N GLY A 165 11.76 13.34 4.86
CA GLY A 165 13.03 13.56 5.56
C GLY A 165 14.21 12.97 4.82
N ALA A 166 14.11 11.70 4.41
CA ALA A 166 15.15 10.98 3.67
C ALA A 166 15.50 11.67 2.35
N SER A 167 14.50 12.24 1.66
CA SER A 167 14.71 12.96 0.39
C SER A 167 15.68 14.14 0.52
N GLN A 168 15.76 14.78 1.70
CA GLN A 168 16.72 15.87 1.92
C GLN A 168 18.15 15.36 2.00
N ARG A 169 18.37 14.12 2.45
CA ARG A 169 19.71 13.53 2.53
C ARG A 169 20.30 13.23 1.15
N LEU A 170 19.44 13.00 0.17
CA LEU A 170 19.83 12.82 -1.25
C LEU A 170 20.33 14.11 -1.91
N LEU A 171 19.99 15.28 -1.34
CA LEU A 171 20.42 16.56 -1.87
C LEU A 171 21.82 16.94 -1.34
N PRO A 172 22.63 17.67 -2.14
CA PRO A 172 23.86 18.28 -1.66
C PRO A 172 23.58 19.17 -0.45
N VAL A 173 24.50 19.22 0.52
CA VAL A 173 24.33 19.94 1.80
C VAL A 173 23.83 21.38 1.61
N ALA A 174 24.35 22.09 0.60
CA ALA A 174 23.96 23.47 0.29
C ALA A 174 22.50 23.65 -0.16
N LYS A 175 21.83 22.59 -0.63
CA LYS A 175 20.44 22.61 -1.11
C LYS A 175 19.44 21.96 -0.13
N ARG A 176 19.92 21.43 1.00
CA ARG A 176 19.06 20.76 1.99
C ARG A 176 18.16 21.76 2.68
N LYS A 177 16.88 21.43 2.79
CA LYS A 177 15.98 22.19 3.65
C LYS A 177 16.13 21.73 5.09
N LYS A 178 16.12 22.69 6.02
CA LYS A 178 16.04 22.41 7.47
C LYS A 178 14.61 22.16 7.95
N VAL A 179 13.61 22.60 7.19
CA VAL A 179 12.19 22.46 7.55
C VAL A 179 11.43 21.85 6.39
N ILE A 180 10.73 20.75 6.64
CA ILE A 180 9.81 20.08 5.72
C ILE A 180 8.45 20.77 5.81
N ASN A 181 7.99 21.27 4.67
CA ASN A 181 6.70 21.96 4.53
C ASN A 181 5.69 21.10 3.74
N VAL A 182 4.46 21.59 3.64
CA VAL A 182 3.36 20.93 2.91
C VAL A 182 3.76 20.57 1.47
N THR A 183 4.46 21.46 0.77
CA THR A 183 4.90 21.22 -0.62
C THR A 183 5.86 20.04 -0.77
N ASP A 184 6.66 19.77 0.26
CA ASP A 184 7.60 18.64 0.25
C ASP A 184 6.83 17.33 0.39
N VAL A 185 5.85 17.30 1.30
CA VAL A 185 4.90 16.19 1.49
C VAL A 185 4.09 15.91 0.22
N GLU A 186 3.54 16.93 -0.42
CA GLU A 186 2.82 16.80 -1.69
C GLU A 186 3.68 16.16 -2.77
N THR A 187 4.97 16.53 -2.84
CA THR A 187 5.91 15.99 -3.81
C THR A 187 6.17 14.50 -3.57
N ILE A 188 6.29 14.08 -2.32
CA ILE A 188 6.45 12.66 -1.95
C ILE A 188 5.19 11.88 -2.28
N ILE A 189 4.02 12.37 -1.89
CA ILE A 189 2.75 11.70 -2.17
C ILE A 189 2.51 11.55 -3.67
N ALA A 190 2.82 12.57 -4.48
CA ALA A 190 2.72 12.48 -5.93
C ALA A 190 3.59 11.34 -6.49
N LYS A 191 4.80 11.14 -5.95
CA LYS A 191 5.69 10.03 -6.33
C LYS A 191 5.12 8.67 -5.91
N ILE A 192 4.68 8.53 -4.66
CA ILE A 192 4.16 7.26 -4.12
C ILE A 192 2.86 6.88 -4.84
N ALA A 193 1.92 7.81 -4.95
CA ALA A 193 0.62 7.60 -5.59
C ALA A 193 0.71 7.54 -7.13
N ARG A 194 1.91 7.69 -7.71
CA ARG A 194 2.16 7.79 -9.16
C ARG A 194 1.24 8.82 -9.83
N ILE A 195 0.83 9.84 -9.08
CA ILE A 195 0.07 10.97 -9.61
C ILE A 195 1.09 11.82 -10.37
N PRO A 196 0.92 12.04 -11.68
CA PRO A 196 1.81 12.89 -12.44
C PRO A 196 1.99 14.22 -11.70
N PRO A 197 3.21 14.58 -11.28
CA PRO A 197 3.41 15.77 -10.47
C PRO A 197 3.02 16.97 -11.31
N LYS A 198 2.03 17.73 -10.81
CA LYS A 198 1.41 18.93 -11.38
C LYS A 198 0.31 18.64 -12.39
N THR A 199 -0.92 18.90 -11.94
CA THR A 199 -2.01 19.45 -12.74
C THR A 199 -1.47 20.49 -13.71
N VAL A 200 -1.51 20.15 -15.00
CA VAL A 200 -1.28 21.00 -16.17
C VAL A 200 0.04 21.78 -16.09
N SER A 201 1.14 21.13 -16.49
CA SER A 201 2.33 21.86 -16.93
C SER A 201 1.94 22.87 -18.03
N SER A 202 2.72 23.94 -18.25
CA SER A 202 2.48 24.83 -19.41
C SER A 202 2.46 24.05 -20.73
N SER A 203 3.19 22.94 -20.81
CA SER A 203 3.18 21.99 -21.93
C SER A 203 1.84 21.27 -22.08
N ASP A 204 1.22 20.78 -20.99
CA ASP A 204 -0.07 20.09 -21.03
C ASP A 204 -1.19 21.01 -21.50
N LYS A 205 -1.12 22.30 -21.13
CA LYS A 205 -2.11 23.29 -21.57
C LYS A 205 -2.09 23.44 -23.09
N ASP A 206 -0.90 23.48 -23.69
CA ASP A 206 -0.73 23.59 -25.13
C ASP A 206 -1.11 22.28 -25.86
N VAL A 207 -0.77 21.12 -25.28
CA VAL A 207 -1.21 19.81 -25.79
C VAL A 207 -2.74 19.71 -25.78
N LEU A 208 -3.39 20.02 -24.66
CA LEU A 208 -4.85 19.97 -24.54
C LEU A 208 -5.54 20.99 -25.44
N ARG A 209 -4.96 22.19 -25.60
CA ARG A 209 -5.47 23.22 -26.51
C ARG A 209 -5.47 22.73 -27.96
N ASN A 210 -4.42 22.03 -28.37
CA ASN A 210 -4.24 21.56 -29.75
C ASN A 210 -4.75 20.13 -30.00
N LEU A 211 -5.13 19.39 -28.96
CA LEU A 211 -5.50 17.96 -29.02
C LEU A 211 -6.48 17.62 -30.16
N GLU A 212 -7.55 18.40 -30.31
CA GLU A 212 -8.55 18.16 -31.36
C GLU A 212 -7.96 18.38 -32.76
N ARG A 213 -7.19 19.45 -32.93
CA ARG A 213 -6.50 19.75 -34.20
C ARG A 213 -5.52 18.65 -34.53
N ASP A 214 -4.70 18.24 -33.57
CA ASP A 214 -3.63 17.27 -33.78
C ASP A 214 -4.18 15.87 -34.09
N LEU A 215 -5.32 15.48 -33.49
CA LEU A 215 -6.04 14.27 -33.86
C LEU A 215 -6.64 14.35 -35.28
N LYS A 216 -7.20 15.50 -35.67
CA LYS A 216 -7.74 15.73 -37.03
C LYS A 216 -6.68 15.73 -38.14
N LEU A 217 -5.41 15.96 -37.80
CA LEU A 217 -4.30 15.87 -38.76
C LEU A 217 -3.96 14.42 -39.15
N VAL A 218 -4.34 13.44 -38.33
CA VAL A 218 -3.99 12.03 -38.52
C VAL A 218 -5.21 11.12 -38.69
N VAL A 219 -6.39 11.53 -38.22
CA VAL A 219 -7.65 10.82 -38.43
C VAL A 219 -8.63 11.74 -39.15
N PHE A 220 -8.97 11.35 -40.38
CA PHE A 220 -9.85 12.12 -41.27
C PHE A 220 -11.29 11.61 -41.23
N GLY A 221 -12.26 12.52 -41.34
CA GLY A 221 -13.68 12.17 -41.47
C GLY A 221 -14.35 11.66 -40.18
N GLN A 222 -13.73 11.90 -39.01
CA GLN A 222 -14.25 11.52 -37.69
C GLN A 222 -14.33 12.73 -36.73
N ASP A 223 -14.63 13.91 -37.28
CA ASP A 223 -14.50 15.19 -36.57
C ASP A 223 -15.35 15.27 -35.31
N GLU A 224 -16.58 14.76 -35.36
CA GLU A 224 -17.51 14.74 -34.22
C GLU A 224 -16.98 13.84 -33.09
N ALA A 225 -16.54 12.63 -33.41
CA ALA A 225 -15.98 11.69 -32.45
C ALA A 225 -14.71 12.26 -31.80
N ILE A 226 -13.84 12.90 -32.59
CA ILE A 226 -12.62 13.56 -32.09
C ILE A 226 -12.97 14.73 -31.17
N ALA A 227 -13.96 15.56 -31.52
CA ALA A 227 -14.39 16.69 -30.70
C ALA A 227 -14.97 16.23 -29.35
N MET A 228 -15.82 15.19 -29.34
CA MET A 228 -16.37 14.61 -28.11
C MET A 228 -15.27 14.07 -27.20
N LEU A 229 -14.33 13.31 -27.76
CA LEU A 229 -13.20 12.74 -27.04
C LEU A 229 -12.30 13.83 -26.44
N ALA A 230 -11.93 14.84 -27.25
CA ALA A 230 -11.07 15.93 -26.81
C ALA A 230 -11.73 16.76 -25.68
N ASN A 231 -13.03 17.03 -25.76
CA ASN A 231 -13.76 17.75 -24.72
C ASN A 231 -13.82 16.98 -23.39
N ALA A 232 -14.10 15.68 -23.44
CA ALA A 232 -14.13 14.85 -22.25
C ALA A 232 -12.77 14.82 -21.53
N ILE A 233 -11.67 14.72 -22.30
CA ILE A 233 -10.31 14.72 -21.75
C ILE A 233 -9.94 16.08 -21.16
N LYS A 234 -10.30 17.19 -21.84
CA LYS A 234 -10.09 18.55 -21.32
C LYS A 234 -10.83 18.77 -20.00
N MET A 235 -12.08 18.32 -19.88
CA MET A 235 -12.87 18.44 -18.65
C MET A 235 -12.23 17.67 -17.49
N ALA A 236 -11.89 16.40 -17.70
CA ALA A 236 -11.25 15.59 -16.67
C ALA A 236 -9.90 16.18 -16.23
N ARG A 237 -9.10 16.71 -17.16
CA ARG A 237 -7.82 17.38 -16.86
C ARG A 237 -7.97 18.74 -16.19
N ALA A 238 -9.11 19.41 -16.36
CA ALA A 238 -9.46 20.63 -15.62
C ALA A 238 -9.95 20.35 -14.19
N GLY A 239 -9.96 19.08 -13.74
CA GLY A 239 -10.48 18.69 -12.44
C GLY A 239 -12.01 18.65 -12.37
N LEU A 240 -12.68 18.74 -13.51
CA LEU A 240 -14.13 18.62 -13.62
C LEU A 240 -14.48 17.14 -13.90
N GLY A 241 -14.72 16.38 -12.82
CA GLY A 241 -15.02 14.95 -12.90
C GLY A 241 -15.09 14.29 -11.52
N ASN A 242 -15.41 12.99 -11.49
CA ASN A 242 -15.42 12.21 -10.25
C ASN A 242 -14.06 11.50 -10.09
N GLU A 243 -13.36 11.76 -8.97
CA GLU A 243 -12.04 11.18 -8.67
C GLU A 243 -12.07 9.64 -8.53
N GLN A 244 -13.22 9.04 -8.24
CA GLN A 244 -13.39 7.58 -8.13
C GLN A 244 -13.71 6.91 -9.47
N LYS A 245 -13.78 7.66 -10.58
CA LYS A 245 -14.07 7.13 -11.91
C LYS A 245 -12.93 7.39 -12.88
N PRO A 246 -12.79 6.58 -13.95
CA PRO A 246 -11.81 6.85 -15.00
C PRO A 246 -12.01 8.23 -15.63
N ILE A 247 -10.92 8.80 -16.18
CA ILE A 247 -10.90 10.07 -16.94
C ILE A 247 -11.99 10.09 -18.02
N GLY A 248 -12.23 8.95 -18.67
CA GLY A 248 -13.34 8.76 -19.57
C GLY A 248 -13.52 7.28 -19.90
N SER A 249 -14.78 6.88 -20.09
CA SER A 249 -15.15 5.54 -20.54
C SER A 249 -15.92 5.68 -21.85
N PHE A 250 -15.29 5.29 -22.96
CA PHE A 250 -15.82 5.49 -24.30
C PHE A 250 -16.08 4.15 -24.98
N LEU A 251 -17.16 4.08 -25.76
CA LEU A 251 -17.46 2.97 -26.65
C LEU A 251 -17.44 3.49 -28.09
N PHE A 252 -16.44 3.10 -28.88
CA PHE A 252 -16.39 3.46 -30.30
C PHE A 252 -17.16 2.43 -31.13
N ALA A 253 -18.27 2.85 -31.72
CA ALA A 253 -19.11 2.04 -32.60
C ALA A 253 -19.01 2.54 -34.04
N GLY A 254 -18.93 1.62 -35.01
CA GLY A 254 -18.88 1.94 -36.44
C GLY A 254 -18.33 0.79 -37.29
N PRO A 255 -18.32 0.92 -38.63
CA PRO A 255 -17.81 -0.12 -39.54
C PRO A 255 -16.34 -0.47 -39.32
N THR A 256 -15.89 -1.62 -39.82
CA THR A 256 -14.47 -2.01 -39.76
C THR A 256 -13.61 -1.04 -40.59
N GLY A 257 -12.38 -0.78 -40.14
CA GLY A 257 -11.42 0.06 -40.88
C GLY A 257 -11.62 1.59 -40.79
N VAL A 258 -12.67 2.10 -40.14
CA VAL A 258 -12.96 3.55 -40.10
C VAL A 258 -12.10 4.38 -39.12
N GLY A 259 -11.04 3.79 -38.55
CA GLY A 259 -10.10 4.52 -37.69
C GLY A 259 -10.37 4.46 -36.18
N LYS A 260 -11.34 3.66 -35.69
CA LYS A 260 -11.63 3.51 -34.25
C LYS A 260 -10.38 3.22 -33.40
N THR A 261 -9.59 2.23 -33.80
CA THR A 261 -8.35 1.86 -33.09
C THR A 261 -7.25 2.90 -33.28
N GLU A 262 -7.25 3.59 -34.42
CA GLU A 262 -6.23 4.60 -34.74
C GLU A 262 -6.41 5.86 -33.90
N VAL A 263 -7.65 6.32 -33.68
CA VAL A 263 -7.96 7.44 -32.77
C VAL A 263 -7.38 7.18 -31.38
N THR A 264 -7.60 5.99 -30.81
CA THR A 264 -7.07 5.64 -29.48
C THR A 264 -5.55 5.59 -29.45
N ARG A 265 -4.92 5.06 -30.52
CA ARG A 265 -3.46 5.00 -30.64
C ARG A 265 -2.82 6.38 -30.75
N GLN A 266 -3.40 7.25 -31.56
CA GLN A 266 -2.93 8.62 -31.74
C GLN A 266 -3.16 9.46 -30.50
N LEU A 267 -4.28 9.26 -29.80
CA LEU A 267 -4.53 9.90 -28.52
C LEU A 267 -3.42 9.59 -27.51
N ALA A 268 -3.06 8.31 -27.35
CA ALA A 268 -2.00 7.90 -26.43
C ALA A 268 -0.65 8.55 -26.78
N ARG A 269 -0.31 8.58 -28.08
CA ARG A 269 0.91 9.22 -28.58
C ARG A 269 0.95 10.73 -28.31
N ILE A 270 -0.12 11.46 -28.65
CA ILE A 270 -0.21 12.92 -28.47
C ILE A 270 -0.16 13.28 -26.99
N MET A 271 -0.81 12.48 -26.14
CA MET A 271 -0.79 12.67 -24.68
C MET A 271 0.49 12.18 -24.00
N GLY A 272 1.39 11.49 -24.72
CA GLY A 272 2.63 10.94 -24.16
C GLY A 272 2.40 9.86 -23.10
N ILE A 273 1.33 9.07 -23.24
CA ILE A 273 0.95 8.00 -22.29
C ILE A 273 1.07 6.61 -22.94
N GLU A 274 1.21 5.59 -22.10
CA GLU A 274 1.23 4.20 -22.55
C GLU A 274 -0.14 3.74 -23.06
N LEU A 275 -0.15 3.01 -24.18
CA LEU A 275 -1.34 2.33 -24.69
C LEU A 275 -1.34 0.87 -24.25
N ILE A 276 -2.16 0.54 -23.26
CA ILE A 276 -2.41 -0.84 -22.85
C ILE A 276 -3.55 -1.41 -23.70
N ARG A 277 -3.25 -2.44 -24.50
CA ARG A 277 -4.23 -3.09 -25.38
C ARG A 277 -4.46 -4.53 -24.95
N PHE A 278 -5.71 -4.87 -24.69
CA PHE A 278 -6.20 -6.25 -24.57
C PHE A 278 -7.03 -6.58 -25.81
N ASP A 279 -6.74 -7.69 -26.47
CA ASP A 279 -7.59 -8.21 -27.53
C ASP A 279 -8.70 -9.07 -26.90
N MET A 280 -9.95 -8.80 -27.30
CA MET A 280 -11.15 -9.41 -26.69
C MET A 280 -11.79 -10.46 -27.61
N SER A 281 -11.12 -10.79 -28.73
CA SER A 281 -11.52 -11.81 -29.70
C SER A 281 -11.37 -13.23 -29.18
#